data_AF-A0AAD0YEF7-F1
#
_entry.id   AF-A0AAD0YEF7-F1
#
_cell.length_a   1.000
_cell.length_b   1.000
_cell.length_c   1.000
_cell.angle_alpha   90.00
_cell.angle_beta   90.00
_cell.angle_gamma   90.00
#
_symmetry.space_group_name_H-M   'P 1'
#
loop_
_entity.id
_entity.type
_entity.pdbx_description
1 polymer ?
#
loop_
_entity_poly.entity_id
_entity_poly.type
_entity_poly.pdbx_seq_one_letter_code
_entity_poly.pdbx_strand_id
1 'polypeptide(L)'
;MAKRVPKLYRVQFLITKPAEKNVKITGVSKVHFCLADNEQQVQDHVNKILEEIRQQNDNDPKIYVKNLKIEKLRFDGVFNFINN
;
A
#
# COMPACT_ATOMS: atom_id res chain seq x y z
N MET A 1 -11.59 -27.39 11.36
CA MET A 1 -11.45 -26.23 10.45
C MET A 1 -10.02 -25.74 10.54
N ALA A 2 -9.26 -25.73 9.43
CA ALA A 2 -7.89 -25.22 9.44
C ALA A 2 -7.89 -23.71 9.73
N LYS A 3 -7.11 -23.28 10.72
CA LYS A 3 -6.94 -21.87 11.08
C LYS A 3 -6.25 -21.18 9.89
N ARG A 4 -6.95 -20.29 9.18
CA ARG A 4 -6.33 -19.49 8.11
C ARG A 4 -5.30 -18.56 8.74
N VAL A 5 -4.04 -18.73 8.37
CA VAL A 5 -2.96 -17.86 8.82
C VAL A 5 -2.89 -16.68 7.85
N PRO A 6 -3.14 -15.44 8.31
CA PRO A 6 -3.06 -14.27 7.45
C PRO A 6 -1.61 -14.08 6.97
N LYS A 7 -1.45 -13.61 5.74
CA LYS A 7 -0.15 -13.35 5.11
C LYS A 7 0.16 -11.85 5.22
N LEU A 8 1.44 -11.52 5.38
CA LEU A 8 1.89 -10.13 5.38
C LEU A 8 2.16 -9.68 3.95
N TYR A 9 1.64 -8.51 3.63
CA TYR A 9 1.85 -7.85 2.37
C TYR A 9 2.52 -6.50 2.60
N ARG A 10 3.50 -6.19 1.77
CA ARG A 10 4.08 -4.86 1.61
C ARG A 10 3.39 -4.20 0.43
N VAL A 11 2.88 -3.01 0.64
CA VAL A 11 2.30 -2.19 -0.41
C VAL A 11 3.07 -0.88 -0.51
N GLN A 12 3.37 -0.47 -1.74
CA GLN A 12 4.04 0.79 -2.02
C GLN A 12 3.15 1.67 -2.89
N PHE A 13 2.97 2.91 -2.45
CA PHE A 13 2.24 3.94 -3.17
C PHE A 13 3.14 5.12 -3.50
N LEU A 14 2.76 5.83 -4.56
CA LEU A 14 3.30 7.15 -4.91
C LEU A 14 2.16 8.16 -4.90
N ILE A 15 2.33 9.23 -4.14
CA ILE A 15 1.45 10.40 -4.16
C ILE A 15 2.27 11.53 -4.79
N THR A 16 1.79 12.07 -5.91
CA THR A 16 2.51 13.10 -6.67
C THR A 16 1.56 14.00 -7.45
N LYS A 17 1.98 15.22 -7.76
CA LYS A 17 1.37 16.01 -8.83
C LYS A 17 1.92 15.57 -10.20
N PRO A 18 1.17 15.65 -11.31
CA PRO A 18 1.70 15.37 -12.63
C PRO A 18 2.83 16.35 -12.89
N ALA A 19 3.96 15.82 -13.36
CA ALA A 19 5.06 16.64 -13.81
C ALA A 19 4.66 17.37 -15.10
N GLU A 20 5.11 18.62 -15.25
CA GLU A 20 5.13 19.27 -16.57
C GLU A 20 6.04 18.47 -17.51
N LYS A 21 5.77 18.52 -18.83
CA LYS A 21 6.51 17.71 -19.82
C LYS A 21 8.02 17.82 -19.61
N ASN A 22 8.70 16.67 -19.58
CA ASN A 22 10.14 16.50 -19.38
C ASN A 22 10.68 16.79 -17.96
N VAL A 23 9.83 16.85 -16.93
CA VAL A 23 10.27 16.98 -15.53
C VAL A 23 10.21 15.64 -14.80
N LYS A 24 11.22 15.33 -13.98
CA LYS A 24 11.20 14.16 -13.09
C LYS A 24 10.08 14.32 -12.08
N ILE A 25 9.24 13.28 -11.94
CA ILE A 25 8.16 13.25 -10.96
C ILE A 25 8.78 13.22 -9.55
N THR A 26 8.60 14.29 -8.77
CA THR A 26 8.93 14.33 -7.33
C THR A 26 7.65 14.09 -6.53
N GLY A 27 7.55 12.94 -5.89
CA GLY A 27 6.40 12.57 -5.07
C GLY A 27 6.82 11.92 -3.75
N VAL A 28 5.87 11.83 -2.82
CA VAL A 28 6.07 11.10 -1.57
C VAL A 28 5.77 9.63 -1.83
N SER A 29 6.78 8.77 -1.71
CA SER A 29 6.56 7.33 -1.69
C SER A 29 6.21 6.88 -0.28
N LYS A 30 5.09 6.16 -0.14
CA LYS A 30 4.64 5.62 1.14
C LYS A 30 4.63 4.09 1.05
N VAL A 31 5.16 3.44 2.08
CA VAL A 31 5.09 1.98 2.23
C VAL A 31 4.10 1.67 3.35
N HIS A 32 3.20 0.73 3.10
CA HIS A 32 2.21 0.25 4.05
C HIS A 32 2.30 -1.27 4.18
N PHE A 33 2.23 -1.79 5.40
CA PHE A 33 2.26 -3.21 5.67
C PHE A 33 0.90 -3.66 6.20
N CYS A 34 0.32 -4.69 5.61
CA CYS A 34 -1.00 -5.19 6.02
C CYS A 34 -1.05 -6.72 6.05
N LEU A 35 -1.88 -7.26 6.94
CA LEU A 35 -2.17 -8.67 7.06
C LEU A 35 -3.48 -8.98 6.31
N ALA A 36 -3.45 -9.96 5.41
CA ALA A 36 -4.60 -10.35 4.62
C ALA A 36 -4.54 -11.84 4.21
N ASP A 37 -5.69 -12.44 3.91
CA ASP A 37 -5.75 -13.84 3.47
C ASP A 37 -5.24 -14.03 2.04
N ASN A 38 -5.53 -13.02 1.20
CA ASN A 38 -5.23 -13.00 -0.23
C ASN A 38 -4.96 -11.57 -0.72
N GLU A 39 -4.46 -11.49 -1.95
CA GLU A 39 -4.10 -10.21 -2.59
C GLU A 39 -5.31 -9.34 -2.93
N GLN A 40 -6.48 -9.93 -3.18
CA GLN A 40 -7.70 -9.18 -3.47
C GLN A 40 -8.12 -8.30 -2.27
N GLN A 41 -8.09 -8.86 -1.05
CA GLN A 41 -8.37 -8.10 0.16
C GLN A 41 -7.37 -6.95 0.36
N VAL A 42 -6.10 -7.18 0.02
CA VAL A 42 -5.08 -6.12 0.03
C VAL A 42 -5.46 -5.05 -0.97
N GLN A 43 -5.78 -5.41 -2.22
CA GLN A 43 -6.16 -4.47 -3.27
C GLN A 43 -7.40 -3.63 -2.90
N ASP A 44 -8.41 -4.23 -2.28
CA ASP A 44 -9.60 -3.51 -1.82
C ASP A 44 -9.25 -2.51 -0.72
N HIS A 45 -8.40 -2.92 0.23
CA HIS A 45 -7.89 -2.06 1.30
C HIS A 45 -7.04 -0.91 0.75
N VAL A 46 -6.15 -1.20 -0.20
CA VAL A 46 -5.37 -0.21 -0.95
C VAL A 46 -6.31 0.82 -1.54
N ASN A 47 -7.31 0.39 -2.32
CA ASN A 47 -8.20 1.30 -3.02
C ASN A 47 -8.90 2.26 -2.04
N LYS A 48 -9.31 1.76 -0.87
CA LYS A 48 -9.87 2.59 0.21
C LYS A 48 -8.87 3.65 0.70
N ILE A 49 -7.61 3.26 0.97
CA ILE A 49 -6.56 4.21 1.38
C ILE A 49 -6.32 5.28 0.30
N LEU A 50 -6.27 4.89 -0.98
CA LEU A 50 -6.06 5.84 -2.08
C LEU A 50 -7.21 6.85 -2.15
N GLU A 51 -8.44 6.43 -1.90
CA GLU A 51 -9.61 7.29 -1.87
C GLU A 51 -9.59 8.26 -0.69
N GLU A 52 -9.25 7.78 0.51
CA GLU A 52 -9.06 8.63 1.70
C GLU A 52 -7.98 9.70 1.45
N ILE A 53 -6.87 9.32 0.81
CA ILE A 53 -5.81 10.27 0.44
C ILE A 53 -6.35 11.33 -0.52
N ARG A 54 -7.13 10.97 -1.54
CA ARG A 54 -7.73 11.96 -2.46
C ARG A 54 -8.62 12.94 -1.71
N GLN A 55 -9.48 12.44 -0.83
CA GLN A 55 -10.39 13.27 -0.03
C GLN A 55 -9.64 14.22 0.91
N GLN A 56 -8.56 13.75 1.56
CA GLN A 56 -7.68 14.59 2.39
C GLN A 56 -6.97 15.69 1.61
N ASN A 57 -6.94 15.59 0.28
CA ASN A 57 -6.36 16.60 -0.60
C ASN A 57 -7.44 17.28 -1.46
N ASP A 58 -8.64 17.49 -0.91
CA ASP A 58 -9.77 18.19 -1.54
C ASP A 58 -10.17 17.65 -2.92
N ASN A 59 -9.92 16.36 -3.17
CA ASN A 59 -10.09 15.74 -4.48
C ASN A 59 -9.37 16.50 -5.61
N ASP A 60 -8.21 17.13 -5.33
CA ASP A 60 -7.42 17.85 -6.33
C ASP A 60 -7.14 16.93 -7.53
N PRO A 61 -7.68 17.22 -8.73
CA PRO A 61 -7.52 16.37 -9.91
C PRO A 61 -6.08 16.32 -10.39
N LYS A 62 -5.22 17.23 -9.90
CA LYS A 62 -3.78 17.22 -10.12
C LYS A 62 -3.06 16.27 -9.16
N ILE A 63 -3.67 15.70 -8.13
CA ILE A 63 -2.97 14.73 -7.28
C ILE A 63 -3.19 13.34 -7.85
N TYR A 64 -2.10 12.78 -8.38
CA TYR A 64 -2.03 11.41 -8.83
C TYR A 64 -1.58 10.51 -7.69
N VAL A 65 -2.39 9.50 -7.42
CA VAL A 65 -2.04 8.43 -6.48
C VAL A 65 -1.90 7.13 -7.26
N LYS A 66 -0.71 6.54 -7.26
CA LYS A 66 -0.41 5.28 -7.95
C LYS A 66 -0.06 4.19 -6.96
N ASN A 67 -0.71 3.04 -7.09
CA ASN A 67 -0.18 1.81 -6.53
C ASN A 67 1.02 1.37 -7.37
N LEU A 68 2.20 1.29 -6.75
CA LEU A 68 3.43 0.90 -7.41
C LEU A 68 3.66 -0.61 -7.35
N LYS A 69 3.40 -1.23 -6.19
CA LYS A 69 3.69 -2.65 -5.96
C LYS A 69 2.93 -3.17 -4.75
N ILE A 70 2.28 -4.32 -4.90
CA ILE A 70 1.85 -5.19 -3.79
C ILE A 70 2.77 -6.41 -3.81
N GLU A 71 3.33 -6.76 -2.67
CA GLU A 71 4.27 -7.87 -2.55
C GLU A 71 3.94 -8.68 -1.31
N LYS A 72 3.61 -9.96 -1.51
CA LYS A 72 3.51 -10.91 -0.40
C LYS A 72 4.90 -11.13 0.17
N LEU A 73 5.09 -10.81 1.44
CA LEU A 73 6.33 -11.08 2.12
C LEU A 73 6.36 -12.54 2.59
N ARG A 74 7.48 -13.22 2.31
CA ARG A 74 7.80 -14.48 2.97
C ARG A 74 8.20 -14.15 4.40
N PHE A 75 7.48 -14.72 5.37
CA PHE A 75 7.81 -14.65 6.79
C PHE A 75 9.01 -15.56 7.10
N ASP A 76 10.13 -15.38 6.42
CA ASP A 76 11.37 -16.07 6.76
C ASP A 76 12.17 -15.17 7.72
N GLY A 77 11.81 -15.20 9.01
CA GLY A 77 12.79 -14.95 10.09
C GLY A 77 12.73 -13.67 10.96
N VAL A 78 11.60 -12.97 11.16
CA VAL A 78 11.61 -11.70 11.96
C VAL A 78 10.56 -11.62 13.10
N PHE A 79 9.87 -12.71 13.45
CA PHE A 79 9.07 -12.73 14.68
C PHE A 79 9.52 -13.90 15.56
N ASN A 80 10.41 -13.63 16.51
CA ASN A 80 10.43 -14.42 17.74
C ASN A 80 9.15 -14.05 18.49
N PHE A 81 8.14 -14.92 18.42
CA PHE A 81 7.06 -14.89 19.40
C PHE A 81 7.73 -15.12 20.77
N ILE A 82 7.96 -14.05 21.52
CA ILE A 82 8.22 -14.16 22.95
C ILE A 82 6.88 -14.60 23.55
N ASN A 83 6.68 -15.92 23.64
CA ASN A 83 5.62 -16.49 24.44
C ASN A 83 5.99 -16.23 25.91
N ASN A 84 5.29 -15.30 26.53
CA ASN A 84 5.17 -15.26 27.99
C ASN A 84 4.14 -16.31 28.43
#